data_AF-A0A5S9ME44-F1
#
_entry.id   AF-A0A5S9ME44-F1
#
_cell.length_a   1.000
_cell.length_b   1.000
_cell.length_c   1.000
_cell.angle_alpha   90.00
_cell.angle_beta   90.00
_cell.angle_gamma   90.00
#
_symmetry.space_group_name_H-M   'P 1'
#
loop_
_entity.id
_entity.type
_entity.pdbx_description
1 polymer ?
#
loop_
_entity_poly.entity_id
_entity_poly.type
_entity_poly.pdbx_seq_one_letter_code
_entity_poly.pdbx_strand_id
1 'polypeptide(L)'
;MQAIMRVIYPFIQWKLYLNQPRQGHINKIESEFDLNETATIMYTSGTTGRPKGVEQTYGNHFHSAVSSALNLGLREDDRWLIALPLFHISGLSALFKSVIYGMTVVLHQKFDVDEVKDSIERHRVTMISVVQTMLSRLLSRLAECPSSLRCLLLGGGPAPYAMLQESKEKGFPVFQSYGMTETCSQIVTPLRPNLV
;
A
#
# COMPACT_ATOMS: atom_id res chain seq x y z
N MET A 1 11.59 20.52 2.77
CA MET A 1 10.41 20.34 3.66
C MET A 1 9.20 21.18 3.24
N GLN A 2 9.34 22.49 2.95
CA GLN A 2 8.21 23.34 2.52
C GLN A 2 7.58 22.95 1.16
N ALA A 3 8.30 22.26 0.28
CA ALA A 3 7.77 21.79 -1.01
C ALA A 3 6.78 20.60 -0.86
N ILE A 4 7.01 19.69 0.09
CA ILE A 4 6.14 18.52 0.32
C ILE A 4 4.78 18.96 0.89
N MET A 5 4.76 19.94 1.79
CA MET A 5 3.52 20.49 2.35
C MET A 5 2.62 21.20 1.32
N ARG A 6 3.17 21.75 0.24
CA ARG A 6 2.37 22.40 -0.81
C ARG A 6 1.76 21.41 -1.83
N VAL A 7 2.34 20.23 -1.98
CA VAL A 7 1.85 19.19 -2.91
C VAL A 7 0.73 18.35 -2.31
N ILE A 8 0.66 18.20 -0.98
CA ILE A 8 -0.39 17.40 -0.32
C ILE A 8 -1.76 18.10 -0.32
N TYR A 9 -1.79 19.44 -0.36
CA TYR A 9 -3.01 20.22 -0.16
C TYR A 9 -4.08 20.16 -1.27
N PRO A 10 -3.78 20.03 -2.58
CA PRO A 10 -4.82 19.99 -3.61
C PRO A 10 -5.36 18.59 -3.95
N PHE A 11 -4.69 17.49 -3.55
CA PHE A 11 -4.98 16.15 -4.08
C PHE A 11 -5.80 15.23 -3.17
N ILE A 12 -5.98 15.59 -1.90
CA ILE A 12 -6.85 14.85 -0.98
C ILE A 12 -8.22 15.52 -0.96
N GLN A 13 -9.19 15.01 -1.73
CA GLN A 13 -10.59 15.43 -1.58
C GLN A 13 -11.18 14.85 -0.28
N TRP A 14 -10.90 15.50 0.84
CA TRP A 14 -11.45 15.18 2.17
C TRP A 14 -12.91 15.68 2.34
N LYS A 15 -13.69 15.77 1.25
CA LYS A 15 -15.03 16.39 1.25
C LYS A 15 -16.01 15.75 2.24
N LEU A 16 -15.78 14.50 2.68
CA LEU A 16 -16.68 13.79 3.57
C LEU A 16 -16.41 13.99 5.07
N TYR A 17 -15.23 14.46 5.48
CA TYR A 17 -14.87 14.56 6.91
C TYR A 17 -14.70 16.00 7.45
N LEU A 18 -14.72 17.02 6.58
CA LEU A 18 -14.64 18.43 7.00
C LEU A 18 -15.99 19.05 7.38
N ASN A 19 -17.12 18.42 7.04
CA ASN A 19 -18.46 18.94 7.29
C ASN A 19 -19.13 18.40 8.56
N GLN A 20 -18.39 17.71 9.42
CA GLN A 20 -18.88 17.32 10.75
C GLN A 20 -18.48 18.41 11.76
N PRO A 21 -19.39 18.91 12.62
CA PRO A 21 -19.04 19.88 13.64
C PRO A 21 -18.07 19.22 14.64
N ARG A 22 -16.77 19.51 14.49
CA ARG A 22 -15.74 19.03 15.43
C ARG A 22 -15.84 19.86 16.71
N GLN A 23 -16.62 19.38 17.68
CA GLN A 23 -16.37 19.70 19.09
C GLN A 23 -15.15 18.87 19.55
N GLY A 24 -13.96 19.31 19.17
CA GLY A 24 -12.71 18.69 19.58
C GLY A 24 -11.61 19.72 19.50
N HIS A 25 -10.73 19.77 20.50
CA HIS A 25 -9.55 20.61 20.48
C HIS A 25 -8.82 20.39 19.16
N ILE A 26 -8.71 21.43 18.32
CA ILE A 26 -7.76 21.42 17.21
C ILE A 26 -6.39 21.40 17.86
N ASN A 27 -5.81 20.20 17.98
CA ASN A 27 -4.43 20.03 18.41
C ASN A 27 -3.57 20.97 17.55
N LYS A 28 -2.60 21.62 18.21
CA LYS A 28 -1.61 22.46 17.55
C LYS A 28 -1.01 21.68 16.39
N ILE A 29 -0.93 22.29 15.21
CA ILE A 29 -0.26 21.66 14.07
C ILE A 29 1.21 21.52 14.48
N GLU A 30 1.65 20.29 14.70
CA GLU A 30 3.06 19.99 14.94
C GLU A 30 3.83 20.31 13.67
N SER A 31 4.87 21.15 13.80
CA SER A 31 5.71 21.54 12.67
C SER A 31 6.75 20.48 12.32
N GLU A 32 7.06 19.60 13.29
CA GLU A 32 8.08 18.56 13.21
C GLU A 32 7.57 17.29 13.89
N PHE A 33 8.03 16.14 13.41
CA PHE A 33 7.74 14.83 14.01
C PHE A 33 9.07 14.19 14.42
N ASP A 34 9.16 13.65 15.64
CA ASP A 34 10.30 12.84 16.04
C ASP A 34 10.19 11.45 15.37
N LEU A 35 11.21 11.08 14.59
CA LEU A 35 11.24 9.79 13.91
C LEU A 35 11.32 8.60 14.88
N ASN A 36 11.70 8.82 16.15
CA ASN A 36 11.73 7.78 17.17
C ASN A 36 10.40 7.64 17.92
N GLU A 37 9.46 8.56 17.74
CA GLU A 37 8.15 8.47 18.38
C GLU A 37 7.30 7.37 17.74
N THR A 38 6.65 6.57 18.58
CA THR A 38 5.70 5.53 18.16
C THR A 38 4.49 6.16 17.47
N ALA A 39 4.34 5.88 16.19
CA ALA A 39 3.22 6.37 15.39
C ALA A 39 2.02 5.41 15.46
N THR A 40 2.28 4.10 15.43
CA THR A 40 1.23 3.07 15.41
C THR A 40 1.61 1.85 16.23
N ILE A 41 0.60 1.20 16.81
CA ILE A 41 0.75 -0.10 17.47
C ILE A 41 -0.16 -1.10 16.76
N MET A 42 0.42 -2.18 16.27
CA MET A 42 -0.33 -3.25 15.58
C MET A 42 -0.16 -4.57 16.30
N TYR A 43 -1.27 -5.25 16.58
CA TYR A 43 -1.24 -6.56 17.22
C TYR A 43 -1.05 -7.68 16.20
N THR A 44 -0.15 -8.61 16.51
CA THR A 44 0.03 -9.87 15.77
C THR A 44 -0.52 -11.02 16.60
N SER A 45 -0.94 -12.12 15.95
CA SER A 45 -1.58 -13.26 16.63
C SER A 45 -0.70 -13.94 17.67
N GLY A 46 0.64 -13.79 17.59
CA GLY A 46 1.60 -14.32 18.55
C GLY A 46 1.61 -15.84 18.63
N THR A 47 2.75 -16.49 18.38
CA THR A 47 2.86 -17.97 18.46
C THR A 47 2.60 -18.54 19.86
N THR A 48 2.63 -17.69 20.89
CA THR A 48 2.42 -18.03 22.30
C THR A 48 0.96 -17.89 22.77
N GLY A 49 0.01 -17.65 21.86
CA GLY A 49 -1.44 -17.53 22.17
C GLY A 49 -1.86 -16.18 22.77
N ARG A 50 -0.91 -15.27 23.03
CA ARG A 50 -1.17 -13.90 23.45
C ARG A 50 -0.72 -12.93 22.34
N PRO A 51 -1.62 -12.07 21.83
CA PRO A 51 -1.24 -11.09 20.84
C PRO A 51 -0.14 -10.16 21.33
N LYS A 52 0.85 -9.87 20.48
CA LYS A 52 1.95 -8.95 20.79
C LYS A 52 1.72 -7.63 20.06
N GLY A 53 1.79 -6.51 20.79
CA GLY A 53 1.74 -5.17 20.21
C GLY A 53 3.10 -4.82 19.63
N VAL A 54 3.16 -4.63 18.32
CA VAL A 54 4.34 -4.14 17.63
C VAL A 54 4.25 -2.62 17.58
N GLU A 55 5.15 -1.95 18.31
CA GLU A 55 5.32 -0.51 18.22
C GLU A 55 6.08 -0.16 16.95
N GLN A 56 5.54 0.79 16.19
CA GLN A 56 6.08 1.20 14.89
C GLN A 56 6.25 2.72 14.91
N THR A 57 7.49 3.19 14.82
CA THR A 57 7.80 4.62 14.87
C THR A 57 7.53 5.31 13.54
N TYR A 58 7.44 6.65 13.55
CA TYR A 58 7.42 7.43 12.31
C TYR A 58 8.63 7.11 11.42
N GLY A 59 9.80 6.94 12.04
CA GLY A 59 11.03 6.52 11.37
C GLY A 59 10.91 5.16 10.70
N ASN A 60 10.25 4.16 11.31
CA ASN A 60 10.07 2.87 10.67
C ASN A 60 9.20 2.97 9.41
N HIS A 61 8.08 3.69 9.48
CA HIS A 61 7.22 3.93 8.32
C HIS A 61 7.93 4.71 7.23
N PHE A 62 8.70 5.74 7.60
CA PHE A 62 9.48 6.55 6.67
C PHE A 62 10.51 5.71 5.91
N HIS A 63 11.36 4.95 6.61
CA HIS A 63 12.38 4.13 5.98
C HIS A 63 11.79 2.97 5.16
N SER A 64 10.68 2.38 5.61
CA SER A 64 9.95 1.38 4.81
C SER A 64 9.42 1.99 3.51
N ALA A 65 8.85 3.19 3.55
CA ALA A 65 8.40 3.90 2.36
C ALA A 65 9.59 4.21 1.43
N VAL A 66 10.61 4.93 1.90
CA VAL A 66 11.77 5.28 1.08
C VAL A 66 12.42 4.04 0.44
N SER A 67 12.61 2.95 1.19
CA SER A 67 13.18 1.71 0.66
C SER A 67 12.28 1.07 -0.41
N SER A 68 10.96 1.11 -0.22
CA SER A 68 9.99 0.65 -1.21
C SER A 68 10.02 1.49 -2.48
N ALA A 69 10.18 2.82 -2.38
CA ALA A 69 10.28 3.70 -3.54
C ALA A 69 11.58 3.45 -4.33
N LEU A 70 12.69 3.22 -3.64
CA LEU A 70 13.97 2.89 -4.27
C LEU A 70 13.94 1.54 -5.01
N ASN A 71 13.19 0.55 -4.49
CA ASN A 71 13.05 -0.76 -5.10
C ASN A 71 12.03 -0.79 -6.25
N LEU A 72 10.81 -0.30 -6.02
CA LEU A 72 9.70 -0.38 -6.98
C LEU A 72 9.70 0.76 -8.01
N GLY A 73 10.51 1.79 -7.77
CA GLY A 73 10.42 3.07 -8.46
C GLY A 73 9.21 3.89 -8.01
N LEU A 74 9.30 5.21 -8.19
CA LEU A 74 8.24 6.16 -7.92
C LEU A 74 8.05 7.07 -9.14
N ARG A 75 6.81 7.23 -9.58
CA ARG A 75 6.42 8.12 -10.68
C ARG A 75 5.37 9.12 -10.20
N GLU A 76 5.37 10.31 -10.79
CA GLU A 76 4.39 11.36 -10.45
C GLU A 76 2.95 10.97 -10.76
N ASP A 77 2.74 10.09 -11.74
CA ASP A 77 1.43 9.57 -12.15
C ASP A 77 0.99 8.35 -11.32
N ASP A 78 1.72 7.96 -10.28
CA ASP A 78 1.39 6.78 -9.50
C ASP A 78 0.11 6.92 -8.68
N ARG A 79 -0.69 5.86 -8.75
CA ARG A 79 -1.95 5.70 -8.03
C ARG A 79 -2.02 4.30 -7.48
N TRP A 80 -2.06 4.18 -6.16
CA TRP A 80 -2.01 2.91 -5.47
C TRP A 80 -3.40 2.49 -4.99
N LEU A 81 -3.95 1.43 -5.56
CA LEU A 81 -5.20 0.84 -5.09
C LEU A 81 -4.97 -0.05 -3.88
N ILE A 82 -5.77 0.18 -2.83
CA ILE A 82 -5.77 -0.60 -1.60
C ILE A 82 -7.17 -1.11 -1.34
N ALA A 83 -7.32 -2.43 -1.39
CA ALA A 83 -8.52 -3.16 -0.98
C ALA A 83 -8.22 -4.12 0.20
N LEU A 84 -7.11 -3.86 0.91
CA LEU A 84 -6.66 -4.59 2.09
C LEU A 84 -7.06 -3.81 3.35
N PRO A 85 -7.31 -4.50 4.49
CA PRO A 85 -7.69 -3.82 5.72
C PRO A 85 -6.61 -2.84 6.20
N LEU A 86 -7.00 -1.62 6.53
CA LEU A 86 -6.09 -0.59 7.03
C LEU A 86 -5.56 -0.85 8.44
N PHE A 87 -6.17 -1.77 9.19
CA PHE A 87 -5.65 -2.21 10.50
C PHE A 87 -4.50 -3.22 10.36
N HIS A 88 -4.19 -3.68 9.15
CA HIS A 88 -2.97 -4.42 8.85
C HIS A 88 -1.96 -3.50 8.16
N ILE A 89 -0.66 -3.78 8.37
CA ILE A 89 0.42 -2.98 7.82
C ILE A 89 0.45 -2.94 6.28
N SER A 90 -0.08 -3.98 5.63
CA SER A 90 -0.21 -4.06 4.18
C SER A 90 -1.17 -3.00 3.61
N GLY A 91 -2.22 -2.64 4.36
CA GLY A 91 -3.11 -1.52 4.03
C GLY A 91 -2.56 -0.18 4.52
N LEU A 92 -2.17 -0.09 5.81
CA LEU A 92 -1.78 1.18 6.41
C LEU A 92 -0.53 1.79 5.79
N SER A 93 0.46 0.96 5.43
CA SER A 93 1.72 1.46 4.89
C SER A 93 1.53 2.23 3.58
N ALA A 94 0.46 1.99 2.81
CA ALA A 94 0.15 2.74 1.62
C ALA A 94 -0.29 4.19 1.93
N LEU A 95 -0.91 4.44 3.08
CA LEU A 95 -1.25 5.79 3.53
C LEU A 95 0.01 6.57 3.94
N PHE A 96 0.94 5.93 4.65
CA PHE A 96 2.24 6.54 4.93
C PHE A 96 3.00 6.85 3.64
N LYS A 97 3.04 5.90 2.70
CA LYS A 97 3.61 6.12 1.36
C LYS A 97 2.94 7.27 0.63
N SER A 98 1.61 7.37 0.67
CA SER A 98 0.84 8.46 0.06
C SER A 98 1.30 9.84 0.54
N VAL A 99 1.39 10.04 1.86
CA VAL A 99 1.77 11.34 2.42
C VAL A 99 3.26 11.66 2.24
N ILE A 100 4.13 10.64 2.22
CA ILE A 100 5.58 10.81 2.00
C ILE A 100 5.87 11.12 0.52
N TYR A 101 5.20 10.43 -0.40
CA TYR A 101 5.46 10.54 -1.84
C TYR A 101 4.66 11.66 -2.52
N GLY A 102 3.53 12.07 -1.93
CA GLY A 102 2.51 12.84 -2.64
C GLY A 102 1.70 12.00 -3.63
N MET A 103 1.53 10.71 -3.36
CA MET A 103 0.92 9.73 -4.28
C MET A 103 -0.56 9.48 -3.93
N THR A 104 -1.42 9.33 -4.94
CA THR A 104 -2.85 9.08 -4.73
C THR A 104 -3.11 7.64 -4.26
N VAL A 105 -4.00 7.46 -3.28
CA VAL A 105 -4.51 6.14 -2.88
C VAL A 105 -5.97 5.99 -3.30
N VAL A 106 -6.27 4.93 -4.06
CA VAL A 106 -7.64 4.51 -4.40
C VAL A 106 -8.07 3.47 -3.39
N LEU A 107 -8.87 3.86 -2.40
CA LEU A 107 -9.22 3.02 -1.26
C LEU A 107 -10.57 2.34 -1.46
N HIS A 108 -10.60 1.01 -1.29
CA HIS A 108 -11.81 0.20 -1.23
C HIS A 108 -12.00 -0.34 0.18
N GLN A 109 -13.26 -0.38 0.64
CA GLN A 109 -13.59 -0.95 1.95
C GLN A 109 -13.35 -2.47 2.01
N LYS A 110 -13.57 -3.16 0.89
CA LYS A 110 -13.38 -4.61 0.73
C LYS A 110 -12.90 -4.91 -0.69
N PHE A 111 -12.30 -6.08 -0.87
CA PHE A 111 -11.96 -6.56 -2.20
C PHE A 111 -13.18 -7.13 -2.90
N ASP A 112 -13.54 -6.51 -4.02
CA ASP A 112 -14.43 -7.05 -5.04
C ASP A 112 -13.72 -6.93 -6.41
N VAL A 113 -13.70 -8.01 -7.17
CA VAL A 113 -12.86 -8.08 -8.39
C VAL A 113 -13.38 -7.18 -9.51
N ASP A 114 -14.70 -7.03 -9.64
CA ASP A 114 -15.32 -6.21 -10.67
C ASP A 114 -15.19 -4.72 -10.29
N GLU A 115 -15.42 -4.37 -9.02
CA GLU A 115 -15.19 -2.99 -8.54
C GLU A 115 -13.72 -2.56 -8.67
N VAL A 116 -12.77 -3.47 -8.39
CA VAL A 116 -11.34 -3.21 -8.54
C VAL A 116 -10.98 -3.02 -10.02
N LYS A 117 -11.49 -3.87 -10.92
CA LYS A 117 -11.30 -3.71 -12.36
C LYS A 117 -11.80 -2.34 -12.83
N ASP A 118 -13.04 -1.99 -12.50
CA ASP A 118 -13.64 -0.71 -12.88
C ASP A 118 -12.85 0.47 -12.34
N SER A 119 -12.33 0.36 -11.13
CA SER A 119 -11.53 1.40 -10.48
C SER A 119 -10.14 1.53 -11.11
N ILE A 120 -9.53 0.42 -11.54
CA ILE A 120 -8.28 0.45 -12.29
C ILE A 120 -8.44 1.23 -13.58
N GLU A 121 -9.50 0.95 -14.35
CA GLU A 121 -9.78 1.64 -15.61
C GLU A 121 -10.14 3.11 -15.39
N ARG A 122 -11.09 3.39 -14.50
CA ARG A 122 -11.61 4.74 -14.22
C ARG A 122 -10.55 5.67 -13.65
N HIS A 123 -9.74 5.19 -12.71
CA HIS A 123 -8.76 6.02 -12.01
C HIS A 123 -7.35 5.89 -12.57
N ARG A 124 -7.15 5.06 -13.60
CA ARG A 124 -5.84 4.73 -14.18
C ARG A 124 -4.85 4.26 -13.12
N VAL A 125 -5.26 3.30 -12.31
CA VAL A 125 -4.42 2.75 -11.22
C VAL A 125 -3.14 2.18 -11.80
N THR A 126 -2.01 2.50 -11.17
CA THR A 126 -0.68 2.03 -11.59
C THR A 126 -0.14 0.93 -10.68
N MET A 127 -0.53 0.94 -9.40
CA MET A 127 -0.07 -0.03 -8.41
C MET A 127 -1.23 -0.58 -7.58
N ILE A 128 -1.15 -1.85 -7.19
CA ILE A 128 -2.13 -2.47 -6.29
C ILE A 128 -1.42 -3.47 -5.36
N SER A 129 -1.78 -3.44 -4.08
CA SER A 129 -1.33 -4.45 -3.11
C SER A 129 -2.34 -5.59 -3.03
N VAL A 130 -1.86 -6.82 -3.16
CA VAL A 130 -2.71 -8.03 -3.19
C VAL A 130 -2.13 -9.14 -2.31
N VAL A 131 -3.01 -10.01 -1.83
CA VAL A 131 -2.65 -11.35 -1.35
C VAL A 131 -2.97 -12.38 -2.44
N GLN A 132 -2.49 -13.62 -2.26
CA GLN A 132 -2.65 -14.69 -3.26
C GLN A 132 -4.10 -14.94 -3.68
N THR A 133 -5.04 -14.90 -2.74
CA THR A 133 -6.47 -15.11 -3.04
C THR A 133 -7.05 -13.98 -3.91
N MET A 134 -6.60 -12.75 -3.73
CA MET A 134 -6.99 -11.61 -4.58
C MET A 134 -6.37 -11.75 -5.98
N LEU A 135 -5.08 -12.11 -6.06
CA LEU A 135 -4.40 -12.34 -7.34
C LEU A 135 -5.06 -13.47 -8.12
N SER A 136 -5.38 -14.59 -7.48
CA SER A 136 -6.10 -15.71 -8.12
C SER A 136 -7.43 -15.26 -8.72
N ARG A 137 -8.21 -14.44 -7.99
CA ARG A 137 -9.48 -13.91 -8.48
C ARG A 137 -9.29 -12.95 -9.65
N LEU A 138 -8.26 -12.09 -9.61
CA LEU A 138 -7.91 -11.21 -10.73
C LEU A 138 -7.52 -12.00 -11.97
N LEU A 139 -6.63 -12.99 -11.85
CA LEU A 139 -6.22 -13.85 -12.97
C LEU A 139 -7.39 -14.64 -13.54
N SER A 140 -8.28 -15.14 -12.69
CA SER A 140 -9.47 -15.88 -13.14
C SER A 140 -10.48 -14.99 -13.88
N ARG A 141 -10.57 -13.71 -13.49
CA ARG A 141 -11.56 -12.78 -14.02
C ARG A 141 -11.08 -12.01 -15.25
N LEU A 142 -9.81 -11.69 -15.32
CA LEU A 142 -9.20 -10.85 -16.35
C LEU A 142 -8.40 -11.70 -17.32
N ALA A 143 -8.65 -11.53 -18.61
CA ALA A 143 -7.91 -12.23 -19.66
C ALA A 143 -6.44 -11.75 -19.74
N GLU A 144 -6.23 -10.44 -19.57
CA GLU A 144 -4.94 -9.78 -19.62
C GLU A 144 -4.82 -8.69 -18.55
N CYS A 145 -3.59 -8.26 -18.26
CA CYS A 145 -3.35 -7.19 -17.31
C CYS A 145 -3.79 -5.83 -17.87
N PRO A 146 -4.55 -5.02 -17.11
CA PRO A 146 -4.82 -3.63 -17.47
C PRO A 146 -3.53 -2.84 -17.74
N SER A 147 -3.48 -2.13 -18.87
CA SER A 147 -2.26 -1.49 -19.38
C SER A 147 -1.69 -0.38 -18.49
N SER A 148 -2.48 0.19 -17.58
CA SER A 148 -2.00 1.19 -16.61
C SER A 148 -1.20 0.57 -15.47
N LEU A 149 -1.43 -0.72 -15.15
CA LEU A 149 -0.75 -1.37 -14.03
C LEU A 149 0.71 -1.64 -14.37
N ARG A 150 1.60 -1.11 -13.53
CA ARG A 150 3.04 -1.36 -13.58
C ARG A 150 3.53 -2.22 -12.42
N CYS A 151 2.74 -2.36 -11.35
CA CYS A 151 3.11 -3.11 -10.15
C CYS A 151 1.89 -3.76 -9.47
N LEU A 152 1.93 -5.08 -9.31
CA LEU A 152 1.11 -5.83 -8.37
C LEU A 152 1.98 -6.31 -7.23
N LEU A 153 1.89 -5.66 -6.08
CA LEU A 153 2.68 -6.03 -4.92
C LEU A 153 2.00 -7.19 -4.19
N LEU A 154 2.56 -8.39 -4.37
CA LEU A 154 2.04 -9.62 -3.80
C LEU A 154 2.72 -9.91 -2.47
N GLY A 155 1.95 -10.02 -1.39
CA GLY A 155 2.47 -10.32 -0.05
C GLY A 155 1.55 -11.25 0.74
N GLY A 156 1.87 -11.41 2.03
CA GLY A 156 1.00 -12.13 2.98
C GLY A 156 1.08 -13.65 2.92
N GLY A 157 2.07 -14.23 2.23
CA GLY A 157 2.33 -15.67 2.24
C GLY A 157 3.02 -16.18 0.98
N PRO A 158 3.37 -17.48 0.92
CA PRO A 158 4.08 -18.10 -0.21
C PRO A 158 3.17 -18.30 -1.43
N ALA A 159 3.46 -17.66 -2.56
CA ALA A 159 2.67 -17.82 -3.78
C ALA A 159 3.04 -19.12 -4.54
N PRO A 160 2.06 -19.91 -5.01
CA PRO A 160 2.35 -21.09 -5.84
C PRO A 160 3.04 -20.71 -7.14
N TYR A 161 4.04 -21.49 -7.56
CA TYR A 161 4.78 -21.22 -8.80
C TYR A 161 3.87 -21.14 -10.04
N ALA A 162 2.86 -22.00 -10.13
CA ALA A 162 1.89 -21.99 -11.23
C ALA A 162 1.13 -20.65 -11.34
N MET A 163 0.77 -20.03 -10.21
CA MET A 163 0.12 -18.71 -10.19
C MET A 163 1.04 -17.62 -10.74
N LEU A 164 2.34 -17.69 -10.44
CA LEU A 164 3.32 -16.73 -10.94
C LEU A 164 3.57 -16.91 -12.45
N GLN A 165 3.56 -18.15 -12.95
CA GLN A 165 3.64 -18.43 -14.39
C GLN A 165 2.42 -17.89 -15.13
N GLU A 166 1.21 -18.20 -14.65
CA GLU A 166 -0.04 -17.68 -15.25
C GLU A 166 -0.05 -16.13 -15.24
N SER A 167 0.40 -15.52 -14.14
CA SER A 167 0.54 -14.06 -14.05
C SER A 167 1.46 -13.51 -15.14
N LYS A 168 2.60 -14.17 -15.38
CA LYS A 168 3.56 -13.78 -16.41
C LYS A 168 2.96 -13.94 -17.81
N GLU A 169 2.28 -15.04 -18.08
CA GLU A 169 1.63 -15.33 -19.37
C GLU A 169 0.55 -14.29 -19.70
N LYS A 170 -0.23 -13.87 -18.70
CA LYS A 170 -1.27 -12.82 -18.82
C LYS A 170 -0.73 -11.38 -18.71
N GLY A 171 0.59 -11.22 -18.59
CA GLY A 171 1.26 -9.92 -18.54
C GLY A 171 1.14 -9.15 -17.20
N PHE A 172 0.69 -9.79 -16.13
CA PHE A 172 0.56 -9.15 -14.81
C PHE A 172 1.95 -8.84 -14.21
N PRO A 173 2.25 -7.58 -13.84
CA PRO A 173 3.52 -7.18 -13.26
C PRO A 173 3.61 -7.53 -11.77
N VAL A 174 3.64 -8.81 -11.45
CA VAL A 174 3.67 -9.29 -10.04
C VAL A 174 5.06 -9.13 -9.43
N PHE A 175 5.12 -8.46 -8.29
CA PHE A 175 6.28 -8.33 -7.42
C PHE A 175 6.00 -9.08 -6.13
N GLN A 176 6.56 -10.28 -5.99
CA GLN A 176 6.47 -11.01 -4.74
C GLN A 176 7.28 -10.26 -3.66
N SER A 177 6.69 -10.09 -2.49
CA SER A 177 7.32 -9.45 -1.35
C SER A 177 7.29 -10.37 -0.14
N TYR A 178 8.26 -10.16 0.75
CA TYR A 178 8.29 -10.71 2.09
C TYR A 178 8.38 -9.56 3.09
N GLY A 179 7.57 -9.66 4.14
CA GLY A 179 7.45 -8.67 5.18
C GLY A 179 6.45 -9.09 6.24
N MET A 180 6.48 -8.41 7.36
CA MET A 180 5.63 -8.67 8.52
C MET A 180 5.30 -7.35 9.24
N THR A 181 4.50 -7.44 10.29
CA THR A 181 4.12 -6.28 11.09
C THR A 181 5.36 -5.64 11.73
N GLU A 182 6.28 -6.48 12.23
CA GLU A 182 7.54 -6.12 12.88
C GLU A 182 8.50 -5.36 11.96
N THR A 183 8.37 -5.51 10.64
CA THR A 183 9.20 -4.83 9.63
C THR A 183 8.48 -3.66 8.95
N CYS A 184 7.33 -3.24 9.47
CA CYS A 184 6.53 -2.14 8.93
C CYS A 184 6.17 -2.29 7.45
N SER A 185 5.76 -3.51 7.02
CA SER A 185 5.51 -3.96 5.65
C SER A 185 6.68 -4.74 5.04
N GLN A 186 6.91 -4.65 3.74
CA GLN A 186 7.92 -5.41 3.03
C GLN A 186 9.34 -5.00 3.43
N ILE A 187 10.20 -6.01 3.63
CA ILE A 187 11.64 -5.85 3.82
C ILE A 187 12.43 -6.40 2.63
N VAL A 188 11.85 -7.37 1.91
CA VAL A 188 12.44 -7.95 0.70
C VAL A 188 11.41 -7.94 -0.42
N THR A 189 11.83 -7.48 -1.59
CA THR A 189 11.08 -7.61 -2.85
C THR A 189 12.11 -7.87 -3.94
N PRO A 190 12.18 -9.09 -4.48
CA PRO A 190 13.12 -9.39 -5.55
C PRO A 190 12.83 -8.49 -6.76
N LEU A 191 13.89 -7.99 -7.38
CA LEU A 191 13.77 -7.28 -8.65
C LEU A 191 13.17 -8.23 -9.69
N ARG A 192 12.41 -7.66 -10.62
CA ARG A 192 11.72 -8.42 -11.67
C ARG A 192 12.74 -9.34 -12.37
N PRO A 193 12.46 -10.64 -12.58
CA PRO A 193 13.42 -11.60 -13.17
C PRO A 193 13.95 -11.25 -14.58
N ASN A 194 13.46 -10.17 -15.21
CA ASN A 194 13.81 -9.76 -16.56
C ASN A 194 14.53 -8.38 -16.59
N LEU A 195 15.09 -7.92 -15.47
CA LEU A 195 15.89 -6.69 -15.37
C LEU A 195 17.40 -6.95 -15.21
N VAL A 196 17.86 -8.16 -15.54
CA VAL A 196 19.29 -8.51 -15.71
C VAL A 196 19.45 -9.27 -17.02
#